data_AF-A0A3D0W2A9-F1
#
_entry.id   AF-A0A3D0W2A9-F1
#
_cell.length_a   1.000
_cell.length_b   1.000
_cell.length_c   1.000
_cell.angle_alpha   90.00
_cell.angle_beta   90.00
_cell.angle_gamma   90.00
#
_symmetry.space_group_name_H-M   'P 1'
#
loop_
_entity.id
_entity.type
_entity.pdbx_description
1 polymer ?
#
loop_
_entity_poly.entity_id
_entity_poly.type
_entity_poly.pdbx_seq_one_letter_code
_entity_poly.pdbx_strand_id
1 'polypeptide(L)' 'ITTSLAIAEVSMQLVGFPSVQYAGHTIVTHLIDYGSTRFDLGYASAIATILFLIMMTANLVVRAILRKVGE' A
#
# COMPACT_ATOMS: atom_id res chain seq x y z
N ILE A 1 -8.01 2.55 7.41
CA ILE A 1 -7.02 1.59 6.87
C ILE A 1 -7.36 1.26 5.42
N THR A 2 -8.58 0.80 5.13
CA THR A 2 -9.04 0.50 3.75
C THR A 2 -8.89 1.67 2.77
N THR A 3 -9.24 2.89 3.17
CA THR A 3 -9.05 4.11 2.35
C THR A 3 -7.58 4.46 2.09
N SER A 4 -6.66 4.06 2.98
CA SER A 4 -5.23 4.30 2.79
C SER A 4 -4.60 3.35 1.76
N LEU A 5 -5.21 2.18 1.52
CA LEU A 5 -4.83 1.25 0.43
C LEU A 5 -5.31 1.77 -0.94
N ALA A 6 -6.40 2.54 -0.98
CA ALA A 6 -6.97 3.11 -2.20
C ALA A 6 -6.12 4.26 -2.82
N ILE A 7 -5.10 4.74 -2.11
CA ILE A 7 -4.15 5.76 -2.64
C ILE A 7 -3.39 5.24 -3.86
N ALA A 8 -3.19 3.92 -3.98
CA ALA A 8 -2.55 3.32 -5.13
C ALA A 8 -3.38 3.53 -6.41
N GLU A 9 -4.70 3.39 -6.33
CA GLU A 9 -5.62 3.63 -7.45
C GLU A 9 -5.61 5.11 -7.86
N VAL A 10 -5.66 6.01 -6.87
CA VAL A 10 -5.57 7.46 -7.10
C VAL A 10 -4.22 7.82 -7.75
N SER A 11 -3.11 7.24 -7.30
CA SER A 11 -1.78 7.49 -7.87
C SER A 11 -1.65 6.96 -9.31
N MET A 12 -2.23 5.79 -9.61
CA MET A 12 -2.30 5.26 -10.97
C MET A 12 -3.17 6.12 -11.88
N GLN A 13 -4.28 6.65 -11.39
CA GLN A 13 -5.16 7.55 -12.15
C GLN A 13 -4.51 8.92 -12.43
N LEU A 14 -3.66 9.41 -11.53
CA LEU A 14 -2.97 10.70 -11.67
C LEU A 14 -1.70 10.66 -12.53
N VAL A 15 -0.90 9.58 -12.43
CA VAL A 15 0.44 9.52 -13.06
C VAL A 15 0.53 8.46 -14.15
N GLY A 16 -0.47 7.58 -14.27
CA GLY A 16 -0.44 6.43 -15.18
C GLY A 16 0.46 5.31 -14.66
N PHE A 17 0.20 4.08 -15.12
CA PHE A 17 1.04 2.91 -14.84
C PHE A 17 1.45 2.24 -16.17
N PRO A 18 2.76 2.14 -16.50
CA PRO A 18 3.92 2.59 -15.73
C PRO A 18 4.08 4.12 -15.75
N SER A 19 4.37 4.70 -14.59
CA SER A 19 4.65 6.14 -14.43
C SER A 19 6.01 6.51 -15.02
N VAL A 20 6.18 7.77 -15.44
CA VAL A 20 7.49 8.32 -15.86
C VAL A 20 8.54 8.01 -14.79
N GLN A 21 9.60 7.29 -15.19
CA GLN A 21 10.74 6.94 -14.35
C GLN A 21 10.42 6.03 -13.13
N TYR A 22 9.31 5.27 -13.14
CA TYR A 22 8.89 4.40 -12.01
C TYR A 22 8.55 5.15 -10.70
N ALA A 23 8.44 6.48 -10.73
CA ALA A 23 8.23 7.30 -9.52
C ALA A 23 6.91 7.01 -8.79
N GLY A 24 5.90 6.50 -9.50
CA GLY A 24 4.60 6.07 -8.96
C GLY A 24 4.49 4.57 -8.64
N HIS A 25 5.59 3.81 -8.72
CA HIS A 25 5.58 2.40 -8.38
C HIS A 25 5.52 2.22 -6.86
N THR A 26 4.38 1.79 -6.36
CA THR A 26 4.15 1.54 -4.94
C THR A 26 4.09 0.04 -4.68
N ILE A 27 4.19 -0.36 -3.40
CA ILE A 27 4.06 -1.77 -3.00
C ILE A 27 2.70 -2.34 -3.43
N VAL A 28 1.65 -1.51 -3.51
CA VAL A 28 0.32 -1.92 -3.95
C VAL A 28 0.26 -2.12 -5.47
N THR A 29 0.86 -1.23 -6.28
CA THR A 29 0.92 -1.44 -7.75
C THR A 29 1.76 -2.67 -8.09
N HIS A 30 2.84 -2.92 -7.33
CA HIS A 30 3.60 -4.17 -7.43
C HIS A 30 2.76 -5.41 -7.10
N LEU A 31 1.93 -5.37 -6.05
CA LEU A 31 1.00 -6.45 -5.74
C LEU A 31 0.00 -6.68 -6.88
N ILE A 32 -0.55 -5.61 -7.46
CA ILE A 32 -1.53 -5.69 -8.55
C ILE A 32 -0.92 -6.31 -9.81
N ASP A 33 0.31 -5.94 -10.16
CA ASP A 33 1.03 -6.53 -11.29
C ASP A 33 1.29 -8.03 -11.07
N TYR A 34 1.71 -8.44 -9.87
CA TYR A 34 1.93 -9.87 -9.61
C TYR A 34 0.63 -10.67 -9.55
N GLY A 35 -0.45 -10.05 -9.05
CA GLY A 35 -1.78 -10.65 -9.04
C GLY A 35 -2.42 -10.76 -10.43
N SER A 36 -2.20 -9.77 -11.31
CA SER A 36 -2.91 -9.66 -12.60
C SER A 36 -2.08 -10.12 -13.80
N THR A 37 -0.77 -9.88 -13.79
CA THR A 37 0.13 -10.16 -14.93
C THR A 37 0.75 -11.56 -14.85
N ARG A 38 0.96 -12.09 -13.64
CA ARG A 38 1.56 -13.43 -13.43
C ARG A 38 0.62 -14.47 -12.84
N PHE A 39 -0.59 -14.08 -12.42
CA PHE A 39 -1.57 -14.95 -11.74
C PHE A 39 -1.02 -15.67 -10.49
N ASP A 40 0.10 -15.21 -9.93
CA ASP A 40 0.75 -15.76 -8.74
C ASP A 40 0.10 -15.17 -7.47
N LEU A 41 -1.17 -15.54 -7.26
CA LEU A 41 -1.98 -15.10 -6.12
C LEU A 41 -1.32 -15.40 -4.75
N GLY A 42 -0.52 -16.47 -4.67
CA GLY A 42 0.24 -16.81 -3.47
C GLY A 42 1.31 -15.77 -3.12
N TYR A 43 2.07 -15.29 -4.11
CA TYR A 43 3.09 -14.25 -3.88
C TYR A 43 2.45 -12.89 -3.61
N ALA A 44 1.39 -12.56 -4.35
CA ALA A 44 0.63 -11.32 -4.14
C ALA A 44 0.02 -11.24 -2.72
N SER A 45 -0.53 -12.35 -2.20
CA SER A 45 -1.10 -12.39 -0.84
C SER A 45 -0.04 -12.30 0.27
N ALA A 46 1.17 -12.82 0.04
CA ALA A 46 2.28 -12.66 0.97
C ALA A 46 2.69 -11.18 1.10
N ILE A 47 2.81 -10.48 -0.04
CA ILE A 47 3.06 -9.03 -0.06
C ILE A 47 1.93 -8.26 0.63
N ALA A 48 0.68 -8.64 0.38
CA ALA A 48 -0.49 -8.02 1.01
C ALA A 48 -0.44 -8.11 2.54
N THR A 49 -0.03 -9.27 3.06
CA THR A 49 0.05 -9.53 4.50
C THR A 49 1.14 -8.70 5.17
N ILE A 50 2.31 -8.58 4.54
CA ILE A 50 3.40 -7.73 5.04
C ILE A 50 2.96 -6.27 5.06
N LEU A 51 2.34 -5.80 3.96
CA LEU A 51 1.84 -4.43 3.87
C LEU A 51 0.79 -4.15 4.96
N PHE A 52 -0.10 -5.10 5.21
CA PHE A 52 -1.09 -5.00 6.28
C PHE A 52 -0.45 -4.82 7.66
N LEU A 53 0.60 -5.60 7.97
CA LEU A 53 1.33 -5.46 9.24
C LEU A 53 2.01 -4.09 9.39
N ILE A 54 2.60 -3.58 8.30
CA ILE A 54 3.21 -2.24 8.29
C ILE A 54 2.16 -1.16 8.56
N MET A 55 1.01 -1.24 7.87
CA MET A 55 -0.08 -0.28 8.05
C MET A 55 -0.72 -0.36 9.43
N MET A 56 -0.89 -1.57 9.97
CA MET A 56 -1.38 -1.79 11.31
C MET A 56 -0.44 -1.12 12.33
N THR A 57 0.86 -1.39 12.23
CA THR A 57 1.87 -0.81 13.11
C THR A 57 1.89 0.72 13.03
N ALA A 58 1.85 1.28 11.82
CA ALA A 58 1.79 2.73 11.62
C ALA A 58 0.55 3.35 12.30
N ASN A 59 -0.63 2.73 12.14
CA ASN A 59 -1.85 3.21 12.80
C ASN A 59 -1.77 3.09 14.33
N LEU A 60 -1.17 2.02 14.86
CA LEU A 60 -0.94 1.90 16.31
C LEU A 60 0.02 2.98 16.82
N VAL A 61 1.12 3.24 16.11
CA VAL A 61 2.12 4.26 16.46
C VAL A 61 1.50 5.66 16.44
N VAL A 62 0.78 6.02 15.37
CA VAL A 62 0.11 7.33 15.27
C VAL A 62 -0.88 7.52 16.41
N ARG A 63 -1.70 6.51 16.73
CA ARG A 63 -2.62 6.56 17.86
C ARG A 63 -1.89 6.69 19.20
N ALA A 64 -0.77 5.99 19.37
CA ALA A 64 0.03 6.05 20.59
C ALA A 64 0.66 7.45 20.79
N ILE A 65 1.13 8.07 19.71
CA ILE A 65 1.67 9.44 19.73
C ILE A 65 0.56 10.45 20.03
N LEU A 66 -0.57 10.38 19.34
CA LEU A 66 -1.71 11.28 19.57
C LEU A 66 -2.22 11.20 21.01
N ARG A 67 -2.26 10.00 21.62
CA ARG A 67 -2.65 9.84 23.02
C ARG A 67 -1.66 10.46 24.01
N LYS A 68 -0.37 10.58 23.66
CA LYS A 68 0.65 11.23 24.51
C LYS A 68 0.64 12.76 24.43
N VAL A 69 0.13 13.33 23.34
CA VAL A 69 0.09 14.79 23.10
C VAL A 69 -1.26 15.39 23.52
N GLY A 70 -2.30 14.56 23.66
CA GLY A 70 -3.61 14.97 24.17
C GLY A 70 -3.73 15.03 25.70
N GLU A 71 -2.65 14.78 26.44
CA GLU A 71 -2.52 15.13 27.87
C GLU A 71 -1.67 16.39 28.05
#